data_AF-A0A3D4R356-F1
#
_entry.id   AF-A0A3D4R356-F1
#
_cell.length_a   1.000
_cell.length_b   1.000
_cell.length_c   1.000
_cell.angle_alpha   90.00
_cell.angle_beta   90.00
_cell.angle_gamma   90.00
#
_symmetry.space_group_name_H-M   'P 1'
#
loop_
_entity.id
_entity.type
_entity.pdbx_description
1 polymer ?
#
loop_
_entity_poly.entity_id
_entity_poly.type
_entity_poly.pdbx_seq_one_letter_code
_entity_poly.pdbx_strand_id
1 'polypeptide(L)' 'MVLGIGKASACLAENDAYHFFEDTGCLFKTGPTYTNVCDIQILAVV' A
#
# COMPACT_ATOMS: atom_id res chain seq x y z
N MET A 1 -3.26 -19.46 -3.93
CA MET A 1 -3.02 -18.00 -3.86
C MET A 1 -4.14 -17.27 -4.62
N VAL A 2 -5.37 -17.29 -4.09
CA VAL A 2 -6.52 -16.45 -4.54
C VAL A 2 -7.35 -16.21 -3.28
N LEU A 3 -7.01 -15.16 -2.52
CA LEU A 3 -7.78 -14.68 -1.35
C LEU A 3 -7.87 -13.13 -1.32
N GLY A 4 -7.40 -12.43 -2.37
CA GLY A 4 -7.07 -11.01 -2.29
C GLY A 4 -8.22 -10.02 -2.39
N ILE A 5 -9.27 -10.31 -3.18
CA ILE A 5 -10.28 -9.30 -3.55
C ILE A 5 -11.18 -8.94 -2.35
N GLY A 6 -11.68 -9.95 -1.61
CA GLY A 6 -12.54 -9.69 -0.45
C GLY A 6 -11.80 -9.03 0.71
N LYS A 7 -10.50 -9.30 0.85
CA LYS A 7 -9.65 -8.67 1.86
C LYS A 7 -9.39 -7.20 1.54
N ALA A 8 -9.14 -6.87 0.27
CA ALA A 8 -8.90 -5.49 -0.16
C ALA A 8 -10.10 -4.57 0.15
N SER A 9 -11.32 -5.01 -0.18
CA SER A 9 -12.53 -4.22 0.10
C SER A 9 -12.79 -4.03 1.58
N ALA A 10 -12.57 -5.06 2.40
CA ALA A 10 -12.75 -4.97 3.85
C ALA A 10 -11.73 -4.01 4.49
N CYS A 11 -10.44 -4.17 4.16
CA CYS A 11 -9.39 -3.27 4.65
C CYS A 11 -9.64 -1.81 4.21
N LEU A 12 -10.11 -1.58 2.99
CA LEU A 12 -10.44 -0.22 2.53
C LEU A 12 -11.63 0.38 3.30
N ALA A 13 -12.68 -0.40 3.56
CA ALA A 13 -13.85 0.05 4.32
C ALA A 13 -13.49 0.44 5.76
N GLU A 14 -12.52 -0.26 6.36
CA GLU A 14 -12.04 -0.02 7.72
C GLU A 14 -10.87 0.99 7.81
N ASN A 15 -10.48 1.62 6.70
CA ASN A 15 -9.29 2.48 6.60
C ASN A 15 -7.96 1.80 7.00
N ASP A 16 -7.90 0.47 6.84
CA ASP A 16 -6.77 -0.37 7.23
C ASP A 16 -5.94 -0.85 6.01
N ALA A 17 -5.58 0.09 5.14
CA ALA A 17 -4.76 -0.21 3.96
C ALA A 17 -3.35 -0.72 4.32
N TYR A 18 -2.82 -0.35 5.50
CA TYR A 18 -1.47 -0.71 5.92
C TYR A 18 -1.29 -2.23 6.01
N HIS A 19 -2.15 -2.94 6.75
CA HIS A 19 -2.03 -4.40 6.91
C HIS A 19 -2.30 -5.15 5.61
N PHE A 20 -3.15 -4.62 4.74
CA PHE A 20 -3.33 -5.19 3.40
C PHE A 20 -2.04 -5.18 2.58
N PHE A 21 -1.33 -4.04 2.54
CA PHE A 21 -0.08 -3.93 1.79
C PHE A 21 1.08 -4.65 2.48
N GLU A 22 1.10 -4.72 3.81
CA GLU A 22 2.10 -5.50 4.56
C GLU A 22 1.98 -6.99 4.27
N ASP A 23 0.76 -7.54 4.33
CA ASP A 23 0.49 -8.96 4.10
C ASP A 23 0.73 -9.41 2.66
N THR A 24 0.59 -8.50 1.69
CA THR A 24 0.86 -8.77 0.27
C THR A 24 2.33 -8.60 -0.11
N GLY A 25 3.14 -8.04 0.78
CA GLY A 25 4.52 -7.66 0.49
C GLY A 25 4.65 -6.44 -0.43
N CYS A 26 3.56 -5.69 -0.65
CA CYS A 26 3.52 -4.51 -1.51
C CYS A 26 3.72 -3.18 -0.75
N LEU A 27 3.95 -3.24 0.57
CA LEU A 27 4.21 -2.06 1.40
C LEU A 27 5.62 -1.52 1.17
N PHE A 28 5.70 -0.33 0.56
CA PHE A 28 6.96 0.38 0.34
C PHE A 28 7.39 1.16 1.60
N LYS A 29 8.54 0.78 2.19
CA LYS A 29 9.10 1.42 3.40
C LYS A 29 10.44 2.10 3.05
N THR A 30 10.52 3.43 3.21
CA THR A 30 11.74 4.22 2.93
C THR A 30 12.67 4.38 4.14
N GLY A 31 12.12 4.24 5.36
CA GLY A 31 12.78 4.74 6.57
C GLY A 31 12.69 6.27 6.70
N PRO A 32 13.40 6.86 7.69
CA PRO A 32 13.40 8.31 7.88
C PRO A 32 14.11 9.02 6.73
N THR A 33 13.38 9.86 6.00
CA THR A 33 13.91 10.66 4.87
C THR A 33 14.45 12.03 5.29
N TYR A 34 14.12 12.48 6.51
CA TYR A 34 14.48 13.79 7.07
C TYR A 34 14.06 15.01 6.23
N THR A 35 13.05 14.85 5.36
CA THR A 35 12.45 15.93 4.58
C THR A 35 10.99 15.58 4.24
N ASN A 36 10.18 16.58 3.92
CA ASN A 36 8.80 16.41 3.47
C ASN A 36 8.48 17.38 2.33
N VAL A 37 8.15 16.85 1.16
CA VAL A 37 7.79 17.60 -0.05
C VAL A 37 6.49 17.07 -0.67
N CYS A 38 5.58 16.56 0.17
CA CYS A 38 4.33 15.90 -0.24
C CYS A 38 4.55 14.61 -1.06
N ASP A 39 3.47 14.13 -1.69
CA ASP A 39 3.39 12.79 -2.28
C ASP A 39 3.75 12.74 -3.76
N ILE A 40 4.22 11.57 -4.21
CA ILE A 40 4.44 11.25 -5.62
C ILE A 40 3.81 9.88 -5.92
N GLN A 41 3.11 9.77 -7.05
CA GLN A 41 2.63 8.49 -7.60
C GLN A 41 3.29 8.23 -8.96
N ILE A 42 3.86 7.04 -9.14
CA ILE A 42 4.57 6.65 -10.37
C ILE A 42 3.82 5.49 -11.02
N LEU A 43 3.52 5.61 -12.31
CA LEU A 43 2.96 4.56 -13.16
C LEU A 43 3.91 4.29 -14.32
N ALA A 44 4.34 3.03 -14.48
CA ALA A 44 5.17 2.60 -15.61
C ALA A 44 4.35 1.68 -16.55
N VAL A 45 4.46 1.90 -17.85
CA VAL A 45 3.83 1.08 -18.91
C VAL A 45 4.92 0.76 -19.94
N VAL A 46 5.04 -0.51 -20.31
CA VAL A 46 6.05 -1.03 -21.24
C VAL A 46 5.41 -1.58 -22.52
#